data_AF-A0A838FRA4-F1
#
_entry.id   AF-A0A838FRA4-F1
#
_cell.length_a   1.000
_cell.length_b   1.000
_cell.length_c   1.000
_cell.angle_alpha   90.00
_cell.angle_beta   90.00
_cell.angle_gamma   90.00
#
_symmetry.space_group_name_H-M   'P 1'
#
loop_
_entity.id
_entity.type
_entity.pdbx_description
1 polymer ?
#
loop_
_entity_poly.entity_id
_entity_poly.type
_entity_poly.pdbx_seq_one_letter_code
_entity_poly.pdbx_strand_id
1 'polypeptide(L)' 'RAFAQGHWRIAEVQMALGDCLLQQARLTEAEHLLVTSHSALSKKLGPGDPRTLEAQRLLGRCNDSKSAAPP' A
#
# COMPACT_ATOMS: atom_id res chain seq x y z
N ARG A 1 20.11 -11.39 -10.25
CA ARG A 1 19.24 -12.17 -9.34
C ARG A 1 17.80 -11.65 -9.54
N ALA A 2 16.97 -12.38 -10.30
CA ALA A 2 15.59 -11.97 -10.55
C ALA A 2 14.75 -12.29 -9.30
N PHE A 3 14.13 -11.28 -8.69
CA PHE A 3 13.19 -11.52 -7.60
C PHE A 3 11.96 -12.19 -8.20
N ALA A 4 11.62 -13.41 -7.76
CA ALA A 4 10.40 -14.08 -8.20
C ALA A 4 9.18 -13.18 -7.94
N GLN A 5 8.18 -13.23 -8.82
CA GLN A 5 6.91 -12.52 -8.65
C GLN A 5 6.34 -12.88 -7.26
N GLY A 6 6.16 -11.88 -6.39
CA GLY A 6 5.71 -12.07 -5.01
C GLY A 6 6.80 -11.98 -3.93
N HIS A 7 8.01 -11.51 -4.26
CA HIS A 7 8.98 -11.12 -3.24
C HIS A 7 8.47 -9.90 -2.45
N TRP A 8 8.53 -9.94 -1.12
CA TRP A 8 8.04 -8.88 -0.23
C TRP A 8 8.60 -7.49 -0.57
N ARG A 9 9.81 -7.42 -1.12
CA ARG A 9 10.41 -6.15 -1.62
C ARG A 9 9.61 -5.49 -2.73
N ILE A 10 8.98 -6.27 -3.62
CA ILE A 10 8.13 -5.68 -4.68
C ILE A 10 6.91 -5.02 -4.02
N ALA A 11 6.31 -5.68 -3.04
CA ALA A 11 5.19 -5.14 -2.28
C ALA A 11 5.59 -3.89 -1.48
N GLU A 12 6.80 -3.87 -0.91
CA GLU A 12 7.33 -2.68 -0.23
C GLU A 12 7.51 -1.48 -1.18
N VAL A 13 8.01 -1.71 -2.41
CA VAL A 13 8.10 -0.64 -3.41
C VAL A 13 6.71 -0.19 -3.87
N GLN A 14 5.76 -1.10 -4.05
CA GLN A 14 4.37 -0.77 -4.38
C GLN A 14 3.72 0.07 -3.28
N MET A 15 3.98 -0.25 -2.01
CA MET A 15 3.52 0.53 -0.86
C MET A 15 4.09 1.96 -0.90
N ALA A 16 5.39 2.10 -1.12
CA ALA A 16 6.04 3.42 -1.20
C ALA A 16 5.50 4.25 -2.39
N LEU A 17 5.26 3.62 -3.54
CA LEU A 17 4.61 4.27 -4.67
C LEU A 17 3.16 4.69 -4.33
N GLY A 18 2.43 3.84 -3.61
CA GLY A 18 1.09 4.13 -3.12
C GLY A 18 1.05 5.38 -2.22
N ASP A 19 1.99 5.54 -1.30
CA ASP A 19 2.11 6.76 -0.48
C ASP A 19 2.45 7.99 -1.34
N CYS A 20 3.37 7.87 -2.29
CA CYS A 20 3.66 8.96 -3.23
C CYS A 20 2.42 9.41 -4.02
N LEU A 21 1.59 8.47 -4.47
CA LEU A 21 0.35 8.76 -5.20
C LEU A 21 -0.72 9.36 -4.30
N LEU A 22 -0.78 8.93 -3.04
CA LEU A 22 -1.65 9.51 -2.03
C LEU A 22 -1.34 11.00 -1.80
N GLN A 23 -0.06 11.36 -1.69
CA GLN A 23 0.39 12.76 -1.59
C GLN A 23 0.07 13.57 -2.86
N GLN A 24 -0.02 12.91 -4.02
CA GLN A 24 -0.42 13.53 -5.28
C GLN A 24 -1.95 13.57 -5.48
N ALA A 25 -2.75 13.22 -4.47
CA ALA A 25 -4.21 13.09 -4.54
C ALA A 25 -4.72 12.10 -5.62
N ARG A 26 -3.86 11.20 -6.09
CA ARG A 26 -4.22 10.13 -7.05
C ARG A 26 -4.76 8.92 -6.30
N LEU A 27 -5.88 9.13 -5.62
CA LEU A 27 -6.39 8.20 -4.61
C LEU A 27 -6.75 6.81 -5.16
N THR A 28 -7.30 6.73 -6.37
CA THR A 28 -7.67 5.44 -7.00
C THR A 28 -6.46 4.54 -7.26
N GLU A 29 -5.37 5.12 -7.77
CA GLU A 29 -4.14 4.37 -8.05
C GLU A 29 -3.38 4.05 -6.77
N ALA A 30 -3.37 4.99 -5.81
CA ALA A 30 -2.81 4.79 -4.48
C ALA A 30 -3.48 3.59 -3.79
N GLU A 31 -4.81 3.57 -3.74
CA GLU A 31 -5.59 2.50 -3.11
C GLU A 31 -5.27 1.13 -3.72
N HIS A 32 -5.23 1.03 -5.05
CA HIS A 32 -4.93 -0.25 -5.71
C HIS A 32 -3.55 -0.80 -5.31
N LEU A 33 -2.54 0.07 -5.29
CA LEU A 33 -1.17 -0.30 -4.90
C LEU A 33 -1.05 -0.61 -3.42
N LEU A 34 -1.70 0.17 -2.55
CA LEU A 34 -1.69 -0.03 -1.11
C LEU A 34 -2.43 -1.32 -0.70
N VAL A 35 -3.54 -1.68 -1.37
CA VAL A 35 -4.27 -2.94 -1.14
C VAL A 35 -3.42 -4.13 -1.57
N THR A 36 -2.81 -4.04 -2.76
CA THR A 36 -1.98 -5.12 -3.31
C THR A 36 -0.74 -5.35 -2.43
N SER A 37 -0.08 -4.27 -2.02
CA SER A 37 1.10 -4.34 -1.15
C SER A 37 0.75 -4.88 0.23
N HIS A 38 -0.32 -4.40 0.88
CA HIS A 38 -0.76 -4.91 2.18
C HIS A 38 -1.06 -6.41 2.13
N SER A 39 -1.79 -6.88 1.10
CA SER A 39 -2.10 -8.30 0.91
C SER A 39 -0.82 -9.15 0.76
N ALA A 40 0.13 -8.69 -0.05
CA ALA A 40 1.39 -9.40 -0.28
C ALA A 40 2.29 -9.40 0.97
N LEU A 41 2.42 -8.27 1.67
CA LEU A 41 3.21 -8.14 2.90
C LEU A 41 2.59 -8.98 4.02
N SER A 42 1.27 -8.92 4.21
CA SER A 42 0.55 -9.73 5.20
C SER A 42 0.74 -11.23 4.95
N LYS A 43 0.67 -11.69 3.69
CA LYS A 43 0.89 -13.11 3.34
C LYS A 43 2.34 -13.57 3.51
N LYS A 44 3.32 -12.70 3.33
CA LYS A 44 4.76 -13.08 3.31
C LYS A 44 5.49 -12.83 4.62
N LEU A 45 5.11 -11.77 5.33
CA LEU A 45 5.78 -11.30 6.54
C LEU A 45 4.89 -11.42 7.77
N GLY A 46 3.57 -11.53 7.57
CA GLY A 46 2.57 -11.61 8.62
C GLY A 46 1.94 -10.26 8.95
N PRO A 47 0.80 -10.27 9.66
CA PRO A 47 0.05 -9.06 10.00
C PRO A 47 0.76 -8.15 11.02
N GLY A 48 1.66 -8.70 11.84
CA GLY A 48 2.41 -7.93 12.84
C GLY A 48 3.72 -7.33 12.34
N ASP A 49 4.11 -7.58 11.09
CA ASP A 49 5.33 -7.00 10.53
C ASP A 49 5.16 -5.48 10.38
N PRO A 50 6.17 -4.67 10.74
CA PRO A 50 6.11 -3.21 10.61
C PRO A 50 5.69 -2.72 9.22
N ARG A 51 6.09 -3.42 8.15
CA ARG A 51 5.75 -3.06 6.76
C ARG A 51 4.28 -3.36 6.46
N THR A 52 3.74 -4.45 7.00
CA THR A 52 2.32 -4.78 6.86
C THR A 52 1.44 -3.75 7.58
N LEU A 53 1.85 -3.34 8.78
CA LEU A 53 1.17 -2.31 9.57
C LEU A 53 1.24 -0.94 8.88
N GLU A 54 2.38 -0.58 8.29
CA GLU A 54 2.50 0.68 7.55
C GLU A 54 1.61 0.70 6.31
N ALA A 55 1.57 -0.38 5.52
CA ALA A 55 0.66 -0.50 4.38
C ALA A 55 -0.82 -0.32 4.81
N GLN A 56 -1.20 -0.89 5.95
CA GLN A 56 -2.54 -0.75 6.51
C GLN A 56 -2.84 0.69 6.95
N ARG A 57 -1.87 1.37 7.58
CA ARG A 57 -2.01 2.77 7.97
C ARG A 57 -2.20 3.69 6.77
N LEU A 58 -1.42 3.47 5.71
CA LEU A 58 -1.53 4.23 4.46
C LEU A 58 -2.89 4.00 3.78
N LEU A 59 -3.41 2.78 3.81
CA LEU A 59 -4.78 2.49 3.34
C LEU A 59 -5.84 3.28 4.10
N GLY A 60 -5.73 3.35 5.44
CA GLY A 60 -6.61 4.18 6.27
C GLY A 60 -6.61 5.63 5.82
N ARG A 61 -5.42 6.23 5.67
CA ARG A 61 -5.27 7.61 5.18
C ARG A 61 -5.88 7.80 3.79
N CYS A 62 -5.76 6.81 2.91
CA CYS A 62 -6.32 6.86 1.56
C CYS A 62 -7.86 6.90 1.59
N ASN A 63 -8.46 6.05 2.41
CA ASN A 63 -9.91 6.00 2.58
C ASN A 63 -10.45 7.29 3.22
N ASP A 64 -9.76 7.83 4.22
CA ASP A 64 -10.13 9.09 4.86
C ASP A 64 -10.09 10.24 3.84
N SER A 65 -9.05 10.29 3.01
CA SER A 65 -8.90 11.30 1.95
C SER A 65 -9.99 11.18 0.88
N LYS A 66 -10.40 9.96 0.51
CA LYS A 66 -11.51 9.72 -0.43
C LYS A 66 -12.85 10.14 0.18
N SER A 67 -13.04 9.92 1.47
CA SER A 67 -14.26 10.32 2.17
C SER A 67 -14.34 11.83 2.44
N ALA A 68 -13.19 12.53 2.48
CA ALA A 68 -13.12 13.97 2.68
C ALA A 68 -13.25 14.79 1.38
N ALA A 69 -13.12 14.14 0.21
CA ALA A 69 -13.36 14.79 -1.07
C ALA A 69 -14.88 14.93 -1.31
N PRO A 70 -15.42 16.16 -1.45
CA PRO A 70 -16.82 16.36 -1.80
C PRO A 70 -17.12 15.86 -3.23
N PRO A 71 -18.39 15.50 -3.53
CA PRO A 71 -18.82 15.01 -4.84
C PRO A 71 -18.65 16.05 -5.96
#